data_AF-H4F5K9-F1
#
_entry.id   AF-H4F5K9-F1
#
_cell.length_a   1.000
_cell.length_b   1.000
_cell.length_c   1.000
_cell.angle_alpha   90.00
_cell.angle_beta   90.00
_cell.angle_gamma   90.00
#
_symmetry.space_group_name_H-M   'P 1'
#
loop_
_entity.id
_entity.type
_entity.pdbx_description
1 polymer ?
#
loop_
_entity_poly.entity_id
_entity_poly.type
_entity_poly.pdbx_seq_one_letter_code
_entity_poly.pdbx_strand_id
1 'polypeptide(L)' 'RLRTIDLFKNPGIAETIDWATALTELDRLALDPETIADTLGTLLKYQEDIARIQGSEGQRVLSEVKAELLAAG' A
#
# COMPACT_ATOMS: atom_id res chain seq x y z
N ARG A 1 -3.30 -5.46 -5.46
CA ARG A 1 -2.00 -6.17 -5.40
C ARG A 1 -1.57 -6.55 -3.98
N LEU A 2 -1.70 -5.69 -2.95
CA LEU A 2 -1.27 -6.06 -1.58
C LEU A 2 -1.93 -7.32 -0.99
N ARG A 3 -3.17 -7.62 -1.36
CA ARG A 3 -3.88 -8.86 -0.95
C ARG A 3 -3.35 -10.14 -1.61
N THR A 4 -2.47 -10.05 -2.61
CA THR A 4 -1.84 -11.20 -3.27
C THR A 4 -0.39 -11.41 -2.84
N ILE A 5 0.12 -10.59 -1.93
CA ILE A 5 1.43 -10.77 -1.30
C ILE A 5 1.25 -11.73 -0.13
N ASP A 6 2.21 -12.62 0.06
CA ASP A 6 2.26 -13.55 1.18
C ASP A 6 2.69 -12.80 2.45
N LEU A 7 1.75 -12.03 3.01
CA LEU A 7 1.88 -11.32 4.27
C LEU A 7 1.46 -12.24 5.42
N PHE A 8 2.01 -12.00 6.62
CA PHE A 8 1.61 -12.76 7.80
C PHE A 8 0.09 -12.63 8.05
N LYS A 9 -0.45 -11.42 7.82
CA LYS A 9 -1.89 -11.21 7.72
C LYS A 9 -2.23 -10.24 6.61
N ASN A 10 -2.94 -10.74 5.60
CA ASN A 10 -3.40 -9.88 4.52
C ASN A 10 -4.44 -8.86 5.05
N PRO A 11 -4.37 -7.60 4.60
CA PRO A 11 -5.34 -6.59 4.98
C PRO A 11 -6.75 -7.01 4.51
N GLY A 12 -7.73 -6.80 5.38
CA GLY A 12 -9.14 -6.99 5.05
C GLY A 12 -9.69 -5.81 4.26
N ILE A 13 -10.99 -5.90 3.96
CA ILE A 13 -11.71 -4.85 3.22
C ILE A 13 -11.78 -3.57 4.05
N ALA A 14 -12.06 -3.69 5.35
CA ALA A 14 -12.16 -2.56 6.26
C ALA A 14 -10.84 -1.78 6.33
N GLU A 15 -9.71 -2.46 6.54
CA GLU A 15 -8.41 -1.80 6.60
C GLU A 15 -8.02 -1.13 5.27
N THR A 16 -8.45 -1.70 4.14
CA THR A 16 -8.22 -1.10 2.82
C THR A 16 -9.03 0.18 2.61
N ILE A 17 -10.27 0.22 3.11
CA ILE A 17 -11.13 1.42 3.05
C ILE A 17 -10.59 2.50 3.99
N ASP A 18 -10.18 2.12 5.19
CA ASP A 18 -9.57 3.04 6.15
C ASP A 18 -8.29 3.67 5.58
N TRP A 19 -7.46 2.88 4.89
CA TRP A 19 -6.25 3.39 4.22
C TRP A 19 -6.57 4.37 3.08
N ALA A 20 -7.56 4.06 2.24
CA ALA A 20 -8.00 4.97 1.18
C ALA A 20 -8.56 6.28 1.76
N THR A 21 -9.25 6.20 2.89
CA THR A 21 -9.78 7.36 3.62
C THR A 21 -8.64 8.21 4.17
N ALA A 22 -7.65 7.59 4.83
CA ALA A 22 -6.47 8.28 5.33
C ALA A 22 -5.68 9.00 4.22
N LEU A 23 -5.52 8.38 3.05
CA LEU A 23 -4.88 9.02 1.89
C LEU A 23 -5.65 10.25 1.41
N THR A 24 -6.99 10.19 1.44
CA THR A 24 -7.86 11.31 1.07
C THR A 24 -7.77 12.44 2.11
N GLU A 25 -7.76 12.11 3.39
CA GLU A 25 -7.61 13.08 4.49
C GLU A 25 -6.24 13.77 4.49
N LEU A 26 -5.20 13.07 4.05
CA LEU A 26 -3.84 13.61 3.90
C LEU A 26 -3.65 14.44 2.60
N ASP A 27 -4.72 14.62 1.81
CA ASP A 27 -4.71 15.30 0.50
C ASP A 27 -3.64 14.74 -0.46
N ARG A 28 -3.37 13.43 -0.34
CA ARG A 28 -2.38 12.74 -1.17
C ARG A 28 -3.04 12.28 -2.46
N LEU A 29 -2.91 13.12 -3.48
CA LEU A 29 -3.42 12.85 -4.84
C LEU A 29 -2.64 11.78 -5.61
N ALA A 30 -1.41 11.47 -5.17
CA ALA A 30 -0.56 10.46 -5.79
C ALA A 30 0.04 9.53 -4.73
N LEU A 31 0.11 8.25 -5.07
CA LEU A 31 0.85 7.26 -4.31
C LEU A 31 2.33 7.38 -4.65
N ASP A 32 3.10 7.93 -3.73
CA ASP A 32 4.56 7.92 -3.71
C ASP A 32 5.07 6.97 -2.58
N PRO A 33 6.33 6.53 -2.65
CA PRO A 33 6.87 5.59 -1.68
C PRO A 33 6.87 6.09 -0.23
N GLU A 34 7.03 7.40 -0.01
CA GLU A 34 7.04 8.02 1.31
C GLU A 34 5.63 8.02 1.90
N THR A 35 4.63 8.45 1.12
CA THR A 35 3.22 8.38 1.51
C THR A 35 2.78 6.95 1.86
N ILE A 36 3.21 5.96 1.07
CA ILE A 36 2.92 4.55 1.37
C ILE A 36 3.59 4.14 2.68
N ALA A 37 4.88 4.46 2.88
CA ALA A 37 5.63 4.14 4.09
C ALA A 37 4.95 4.70 5.35
N ASP A 38 4.49 5.95 5.30
CA ASP A 38 3.88 6.67 6.42
C ASP A 38 2.46 6.18 6.75
N THR A 39 1.73 5.70 5.74
CA THR A 39 0.32 5.28 5.90
C THR A 39 0.13 3.77 6.00
N LEU A 40 1.18 2.97 5.79
CA LEU A 40 1.14 1.50 5.83
C LEU A 40 0.63 0.93 7.15
N GLY A 41 0.82 1.64 8.27
CA GLY A 41 0.29 1.21 9.58
C GLY A 41 -1.23 1.23 9.69
N THR A 42 -1.92 1.97 8.81
CA THR A 42 -3.40 1.91 8.72
C THR A 42 -3.86 0.58 8.11
N LEU A 43 -3.09 0.08 7.13
CA LEU A 43 -3.40 -1.11 6.34
C LEU A 43 -2.85 -2.40 6.97
N LEU A 44 -1.61 -2.38 7.47
CA LEU A 44 -0.92 -3.54 8.04
C LEU A 44 -0.80 -3.38 9.55
N LYS A 45 -1.11 -4.46 10.28
CA LYS A 45 -1.06 -4.47 11.75
C LYS A 45 0.24 -5.07 12.30
N TYR A 46 1.00 -5.78 11.48
CA TYR A 46 2.24 -6.44 11.89
C TYR A 46 3.45 -5.61 11.44
N GLN A 47 4.35 -5.31 12.39
CA GLN A 47 5.56 -4.54 12.12
C GLN A 47 6.49 -5.23 11.12
N GLU A 48 6.51 -6.56 11.10
CA GLU A 48 7.28 -7.37 10.15
C GLU A 48 6.75 -7.19 8.71
N ASP A 49 5.42 -7.17 8.54
CA ASP A 49 4.78 -6.92 7.26
C ASP A 49 5.02 -5.47 6.80
N ILE A 50 4.98 -4.51 7.72
CA ILE A 50 5.30 -3.10 7.44
C ILE A 50 6.76 -2.96 6.99
N ALA A 51 7.71 -3.55 7.72
CA ALA A 51 9.13 -3.50 7.38
C ALA A 51 9.42 -4.16 6.02
N ARG A 52 8.74 -5.25 5.70
CA ARG A 52 8.86 -5.93 4.41
C ARG A 52 8.39 -5.06 3.26
N ILE A 53 7.26 -4.36 3.41
CA ILE A 53 6.74 -3.47 2.36
C ILE A 53 7.51 -2.15 2.30
N GLN A 54 7.94 -1.57 3.42
CA GLN A 54 8.80 -0.37 3.44
C GLN A 54 10.17 -0.61 2.80
N GLY A 55 10.61 -1.86 2.71
CA GLY A 55 11.78 -2.26 1.93
C GLY A 55 11.55 -2.17 0.42
N SER A 56 12.29 -2.99 -0.35
CA SER A 56 12.23 -2.99 -1.81
C SER A 56 10.86 -3.41 -2.38
N GLU A 57 10.06 -4.15 -1.61
CA GLU A 57 8.80 -4.73 -2.10
C GLU A 57 7.70 -3.68 -2.33
N GLY A 58 7.59 -2.65 -1.48
CA GLY A 58 6.58 -1.59 -1.66
C GLY A 58 6.81 -0.78 -2.92
N GLN A 59 8.07 -0.47 -3.23
CA GLN A 59 8.44 0.21 -4.48
C GLN A 59 8.15 -0.66 -5.71
N ARG A 60 8.42 -1.97 -5.63
CA ARG A 60 8.13 -2.92 -6.71
C ARG A 60 6.63 -2.98 -6.98
N VAL A 61 5.81 -3.16 -5.95
CA VAL A 61 4.35 -3.22 -6.05
C VAL A 61 3.77 -1.92 -6.58
N LEU A 62 4.27 -0.76 -6.13
CA LEU A 62 3.84 0.54 -6.64
C LEU A 62 4.17 0.69 -8.13
N SER A 63 5.35 0.26 -8.55
CA SER A 63 5.79 0.32 -9.94
C SER A 63 4.94 -0.58 -10.84
N GLU A 64 4.64 -1.81 -10.38
CA GLU A 64 3.75 -2.75 -11.09
C GLU A 64 2.34 -2.19 -11.25
N VAL A 65 1.75 -1.64 -10.18
CA VAL A 65 0.40 -1.05 -10.24
C VAL A 65 0.36 0.17 -11.18
N LYS A 66 1.39 1.02 -11.14
CA LYS A 66 1.51 2.17 -12.07
C LYS A 66 1.62 1.69 -13.51
N ALA A 67 2.43 0.66 -13.78
CA ALA A 67 2.57 0.09 -15.12
C ALA A 67 1.27 -0.53 -15.63
N GLU A 68 0.52 -1.26 -14.77
CA GLU A 68 -0.79 -1.81 -15.11
C GLU A 68 -1.82 -0.72 -15.43
N LEU A 69 -1.89 0.34 -14.63
CA LEU A 69 -2.79 1.47 -14.88
C LEU A 69 -2.46 2.18 -16.20
N LEU A 70 -1.19 2.34 -16.53
CA LEU A 70 -0.74 2.93 -17.80
C LEU A 70 -1.00 2.03 -19.00
N ALA A 71 -0.99 0.70 -18.83
CA ALA A 71 -1.28 -0.25 -19.90
C ALA A 71 -2.79 -0.49 -20.11
N ALA A 72 -3.61 -0.18 -19.11
CA ALA A 72 -5.06 -0.32 -19.15
C ALA A 72 -5.81 0.95 -19.62
N GLY A 73 -5.10 2.08 -19.75
CA GLY A 73 -5.61 3.33 -20.33
C GLY A 73 -5.23 3.48 -21.80
#